data_AF-A0A963JGP9-F1
#
_entry.id   AF-A0A963JGP9-F1
#
_cell.length_a   1.000
_cell.length_b   1.000
_cell.length_c   1.000
_cell.angle_alpha   90.00
_cell.angle_beta   90.00
_cell.angle_gamma   90.00
#
_symmetry.space_group_name_H-M   'P 1'
#
loop_
_entity.id
_entity.type
_entity.pdbx_description
1 polymer ?
#
loop_
_entity_poly.entity_id
_entity_poly.type
_entity_poly.pdbx_seq_one_letter_code
_entity_poly.pdbx_strand_id
1 'polypeptide(L)'
;GVFVTVDPERDTPEMLKAYVASFDPSFVALRGSPEQTREAAKAFKIFYARVPGKTEGSYTVDHTAGAYVLDREARLRLFTRHGTGAEALVHDLKLLLGGA
;
A
#
# COMPACT_ATOMS: atom_id res chain seq x y z
N GLY A 1 -4.14 -7.97 5.99
CA GLY A 1 -3.91 -6.55 5.60
C GLY A 1 -4.44 -6.30 4.20
N VAL A 2 -4.54 -5.05 3.76
CA VAL A 2 -4.93 -4.73 2.37
C VAL A 2 -3.74 -4.10 1.66
N PHE A 3 -3.36 -4.66 0.51
CA PHE A 3 -2.35 -4.14 -0.39
C PHE A 3 -3.05 -3.58 -1.64
N VAL A 4 -2.67 -2.40 -2.09
CA VAL A 4 -3.29 -1.76 -3.27
C VAL A 4 -2.18 -1.43 -4.27
N THR A 5 -2.26 -1.94 -5.49
CA THR A 5 -1.27 -1.60 -6.52
C THR A 5 -1.48 -0.19 -7.07
N VAL A 6 -0.37 0.50 -7.36
CA VAL A 6 -0.33 1.76 -8.10
C VAL A 6 0.04 1.56 -9.58
N ASP A 7 0.29 0.32 -10.01
CA ASP A 7 0.72 -0.04 -11.38
C ASP A 7 -0.15 -1.18 -11.97
N PRO A 8 -1.45 -0.95 -12.16
CA PRO A 8 -2.40 -2.01 -12.54
C PRO A 8 -2.15 -2.58 -13.93
N GLU A 9 -1.43 -1.88 -14.82
CA GLU A 9 -1.13 -2.37 -16.16
C GLU A 9 -0.09 -3.50 -16.15
N ARG A 10 0.86 -3.45 -15.21
CA ARG A 10 1.90 -4.50 -15.05
C ARG A 10 1.48 -5.56 -14.05
N ASP A 11 0.85 -5.15 -12.96
CA ASP A 11 0.56 -6.04 -11.84
C ASP A 11 -0.73 -6.82 -12.10
N THR A 12 -0.62 -8.06 -12.58
CA THR A 12 -1.79 -8.91 -12.84
C THR A 12 -2.41 -9.48 -11.56
N PRO A 13 -3.69 -9.89 -11.57
CA PRO A 13 -4.32 -10.52 -10.41
C PRO A 13 -3.55 -11.73 -9.86
N GLU A 14 -3.02 -12.58 -10.74
CA GLU A 14 -2.27 -13.78 -10.37
C GLU A 14 -0.94 -13.42 -9.70
N MET A 15 -0.22 -12.44 -10.26
CA MET A 15 1.04 -11.93 -9.70
C MET A 15 0.81 -11.32 -8.32
N LEU A 16 -0.21 -10.47 -8.18
CA LEU A 16 -0.54 -9.82 -6.92
C LEU A 16 -0.95 -10.82 -5.84
N LYS A 17 -1.75 -11.83 -6.20
CA LYS A 17 -2.16 -12.90 -5.27
C LYS A 17 -0.95 -13.67 -4.76
N ALA A 18 -0.04 -14.07 -5.66
CA ALA A 18 1.20 -14.75 -5.26
C ALA A 18 2.10 -13.86 -4.41
N TYR A 19 2.22 -12.58 -4.78
CA TYR A 19 3.03 -11.59 -4.07
C TYR A 19 2.57 -11.41 -2.63
N VAL A 20 1.29 -11.06 -2.39
CA VAL A 20 0.82 -10.80 -1.02
C VAL A 20 0.82 -12.05 -0.13
N ALA A 21 0.56 -13.23 -0.70
CA ALA A 21 0.59 -14.50 0.02
C ALA A 21 2.00 -14.87 0.53
N SER A 22 3.06 -14.35 -0.10
CA SER A 22 4.45 -14.55 0.36
C SER A 22 4.79 -13.79 1.64
N PHE A 23 4.01 -12.75 1.98
CA PHE A 23 4.17 -11.99 3.22
C PHE A 23 3.26 -12.53 4.31
N ASP A 24 1.97 -12.67 4.02
CA ASP A 24 0.97 -13.22 4.94
C ASP A 24 -0.26 -13.70 4.15
N PRO A 25 -0.75 -14.93 4.37
CA PRO A 25 -1.88 -15.48 3.60
C PRO A 25 -3.22 -14.76 3.83
N SER A 26 -3.35 -13.94 4.88
CA SER A 26 -4.54 -13.13 5.17
C SER A 26 -4.59 -11.82 4.37
N PHE A 27 -3.54 -11.50 3.61
CA PHE A 27 -3.50 -10.25 2.86
C PHE A 27 -4.38 -10.31 1.61
N VAL A 28 -5.12 -9.22 1.38
CA VAL A 28 -5.96 -9.02 0.19
C VAL A 28 -5.28 -8.00 -0.70
N ALA A 29 -5.04 -8.35 -1.96
CA ALA A 29 -4.57 -7.43 -2.97
C ALA A 29 -5.75 -6.79 -3.73
N LEU A 30 -5.73 -5.47 -3.89
CA LEU A 30 -6.68 -4.72 -4.69
C LEU A 30 -6.01 -4.18 -5.95
N ARG A 31 -6.70 -4.35 -7.08
CA ARG A 31 -6.33 -3.87 -8.40
C ARG A 31 -7.57 -3.31 -9.09
N GLY A 32 -7.46 -2.11 -9.65
CA GLY A 32 -8.51 -1.48 -10.45
C GLY A 32 -8.05 -1.21 -11.89
N SER A 33 -8.88 -0.48 -12.65
CA SER A 33 -8.43 0.16 -13.89
C SER A 33 -7.44 1.30 -13.60
N PRO A 34 -6.68 1.80 -14.60
CA PRO A 34 -5.83 2.98 -14.42
C PRO A 34 -6.57 4.18 -13.83
N GLU A 35 -7.84 4.40 -14.22
CA GLU A 35 -8.69 5.47 -13.70
C GLU A 35 -9.05 5.25 -12.24
N GLN A 36 -9.45 4.03 -11.87
CA GLN A 36 -9.77 3.68 -10.49
C GLN A 36 -8.54 3.81 -9.58
N THR A 37 -7.37 3.38 -10.05
CA THR A 37 -6.10 3.56 -9.34
C THR A 37 -5.78 5.04 -9.16
N ARG A 38 -5.95 5.88 -10.19
CA ARG A 38 -5.72 7.33 -10.11
C ARG A 38 -6.67 8.00 -9.11
N GLU A 39 -7.95 7.64 -9.12
CA GLU A 39 -8.93 8.19 -8.17
C GLU A 39 -8.65 7.73 -6.73
N ALA A 40 -8.30 6.46 -6.53
CA ALA A 40 -7.91 5.95 -5.22
C ALA A 40 -6.65 6.65 -4.69
N ALA A 41 -5.60 6.77 -5.52
CA ALA A 41 -4.39 7.48 -5.14
C ALA A 41 -4.67 8.94 -4.76
N LYS A 42 -5.53 9.64 -5.52
CA LYS A 42 -5.97 11.00 -5.18
C LYS A 42 -6.72 11.06 -3.86
N ALA A 43 -7.69 10.16 -3.62
CA ALA A 43 -8.48 10.13 -2.40
C ALA A 43 -7.63 9.89 -1.15
N PHE A 44 -6.61 9.04 -1.26
CA PHE A 44 -5.66 8.76 -0.19
C PHE A 44 -4.44 9.69 -0.17
N LYS A 45 -4.35 10.67 -1.08
CA LYS A 45 -3.20 11.59 -1.21
C LYS A 45 -1.86 10.88 -1.44
N ILE A 46 -1.89 9.78 -2.19
CA ILE A 46 -0.72 9.02 -2.63
C ILE A 46 -0.21 9.58 -3.95
N PHE A 47 1.06 9.97 -3.96
CA PHE A 47 1.81 10.23 -5.19
C PHE A 47 2.32 8.90 -5.76
N TYR A 48 2.30 8.77 -7.09
CA TYR A 48 3.01 7.73 -7.82
C TYR A 48 3.40 8.22 -9.22
N ALA A 49 4.54 7.75 -9.75
CA ALA A 49 5.01 8.07 -11.09
C ALA A 49 5.90 6.95 -11.65
N ARG A 50 5.75 6.64 -12.94
CA ARG A 50 6.70 5.76 -13.64
C ARG A 50 8.00 6.51 -13.89
N VAL A 51 9.11 5.85 -13.62
CA VAL A 51 10.46 6.36 -13.80
C VAL A 51 11.22 5.40 -14.71
N PRO A 52 11.82 5.88 -15.83
CA PRO A 52 12.64 5.04 -16.69
C PRO A 52 13.73 4.32 -15.89
N GLY A 53 13.87 3.02 -16.14
CA GLY A 53 14.86 2.18 -15.48
C GLY A 53 16.24 2.28 -16.14
N LYS A 54 17.19 1.50 -15.63
CA LYS A 54 18.58 1.52 -16.10
C LYS A 54 18.79 0.79 -17.43
N THR A 55 17.88 -0.11 -17.80
CA THR A 55 17.94 -0.86 -19.05
C THR A 55 16.79 -0.45 -19.96
N GLU A 56 16.98 -0.57 -21.27
CA GLU A 56 15.95 -0.28 -22.26
C GLU A 56 14.67 -1.08 -21.98
N GLY A 57 13.52 -0.39 -22.06
CA GLY A 57 12.20 -0.97 -21.78
C GLY A 57 11.88 -1.21 -20.29
N SER A 58 12.84 -1.03 -19.36
CA SER A 58 12.58 -1.16 -17.93
C SER A 58 12.09 0.15 -17.31
N TYR A 59 11.32 0.04 -16.22
CA TYR A 59 10.93 1.18 -15.39
C TYR A 59 10.71 0.77 -13.93
N THR A 60 10.85 1.74 -13.05
CA THR A 60 10.40 1.68 -11.66
C THR A 60 9.18 2.56 -11.46
N VAL A 61 8.51 2.43 -10.32
CA VAL A 61 7.43 3.34 -9.95
C VAL A 61 7.83 4.00 -8.65
N ASP A 62 8.10 5.30 -8.71
CA ASP A 62 8.21 6.11 -7.50
C ASP A 62 6.81 6.21 -6.89
N HIS A 63 6.69 6.05 -5.58
CA HIS A 63 5.42 6.22 -4.89
C HIS A 63 5.59 6.68 -3.45
N THR A 64 4.51 7.21 -2.86
CA THR A 64 4.47 7.51 -1.44
C THR A 64 4.64 6.22 -0.65
N ALA A 65 5.68 6.14 0.18
CA ALA A 65 6.04 4.94 0.93
C ALA A 65 5.49 5.02 2.36
N GLY A 66 4.41 4.28 2.62
CA GLY A 66 3.79 4.17 3.94
C GLY A 66 2.53 3.32 3.91
N ALA A 67 1.92 3.14 5.07
CA ALA A 67 0.66 2.42 5.23
C ALA A 67 -0.32 3.23 6.09
N TYR A 68 -1.62 3.06 5.81
CA TYR A 68 -2.70 3.63 6.60
C TYR A 68 -3.30 2.59 7.54
N VAL A 69 -3.66 3.02 8.74
CA VAL A 69 -4.49 2.27 9.68
C VAL A 69 -5.84 2.94 9.76
N LEU A 70 -6.88 2.20 9.38
CA LEU A 70 -8.28 2.63 9.46
C LEU A 70 -8.97 1.87 10.60
N ASP A 71 -9.92 2.52 11.28
CA ASP A 71 -10.81 1.83 12.21
C ASP A 71 -12.01 1.16 11.51
N ARG A 72 -12.88 0.52 12.30
CA ARG A 72 -14.06 -0.20 11.79
C ARG A 72 -15.11 0.73 11.18
N GLU A 73 -15.05 2.02 11.48
CA GLU A 73 -15.89 3.06 10.90
C GLU A 73 -15.21 3.73 9.69
N ALA A 74 -14.14 3.13 9.16
CA ALA A 74 -13.34 3.61 8.04
C ALA A 74 -12.67 4.98 8.27
N ARG A 75 -12.47 5.39 9.53
CA ARG A 75 -11.76 6.63 9.86
C ARG A 75 -10.26 6.37 9.87
N LEU A 76 -9.50 7.30 9.32
CA LEU A 76 -8.04 7.26 9.37
C LEU A 76 -7.53 7.52 10.79
N ARG A 77 -6.75 6.58 11.34
CA ARG A 77 -6.20 6.64 12.70
C ARG A 77 -4.69 6.84 12.74
N LEU A 78 -3.97 6.30 11.76
CA LEU A 78 -2.51 6.41 11.67
C LEU A 78 -2.05 6.33 10.22
N PHE A 79 -1.04 7.13 9.88
CA PHE A 79 -0.20 6.91 8.71
C PHE A 79 1.21 6.56 9.19
N THR A 80 1.64 5.33 8.97
CA THR A 80 2.99 4.87 9.30
C THR A 80 3.89 4.97 8.08
N ARG A 81 5.04 5.63 8.24
CA ARG A 81 6.00 5.83 7.15
C ARG A 81 6.86 4.60 6.96
N HIS A 82 7.33 4.39 5.73
CA HIS A 82 8.39 3.41 5.49
C HIS A 82 9.59 3.70 6.41
N GLY A 83 10.16 2.65 7.00
CA GLY A 83 11.31 2.76 7.93
C GLY A 83 10.95 3.04 9.39
N THR A 84 9.68 3.20 9.76
CA THR A 84 9.26 3.41 11.17
C THR A 84 9.64 2.24 12.08
N GLY A 85 9.71 1.03 11.54
CA GLY A 85 10.04 -0.19 12.30
C GLY A 85 8.83 -0.81 13.01
N ALA A 86 8.95 -2.09 13.37
CA ALA A 86 7.85 -2.86 13.94
C ALA A 86 7.48 -2.42 15.37
N GLU A 87 8.48 -2.11 16.20
CA GLU A 87 8.27 -1.75 17.61
C GLU A 87 7.44 -0.48 17.76
N ALA A 88 7.79 0.58 17.03
CA ALA A 88 7.05 1.84 17.04
C ALA A 88 5.62 1.67 16.49
N LEU A 89 5.44 0.88 15.42
CA LEU A 89 4.11 0.57 14.90
C LEU A 89 3.25 -0.17 15.93
N VAL A 90 3.81 -1.17 16.61
CA VAL A 90 3.09 -1.92 17.66
C VAL A 90 2.72 -1.02 18.83
N HIS A 91 3.62 -0.12 19.26
CA HIS A 91 3.34 0.87 20.29
C HIS A 91 2.12 1.73 19.92
N ASP A 92 2.13 2.33 18.73
CA ASP A 92 1.04 3.22 18.29
C ASP A 92 -0.29 2.48 18.15
N LEU A 93 -0.26 1.23 17.67
CA LEU A 93 -1.45 0.38 17.57
C LEU A 93 -2.04 0.07 18.96
N LYS A 94 -1.22 -0.18 19.98
CA LYS A 94 -1.70 -0.40 21.36
C LYS A 94 -2.44 0.82 21.89
N LEU A 95 -1.87 2.02 21.71
CA LEU A 95 -2.51 3.28 22.09
C LEU A 95 -3.87 3.46 21.40
N LEU A 96 -3.94 3.16 20.09
CA LEU A 96 -5.19 3.26 19.33
C LEU A 96 -6.26 2.24 19.73
N LEU A 97 -5.86 1.07 20.22
CA LEU A 97 -6.77 0.04 20.73
C LEU A 97 -7.21 0.30 22.19
N GLY A 98 -6.75 1.40 22.81
CA GLY A 98 -7.06 1.73 24.20
C GLY A 98 -6.23 0.95 25.22
N GLY A 99 -5.12 0.34 24.79
CA GLY A 99 -4.14 -0.31 25.67
C GLY A 99 -3.02 0.64 26.05
N ALA A 100 -2.96 0.98 27.35
CA ALA A 100 -1.74 1.43 28.00
C ALA A 100 -0.92 0.20 28.42
#